data_AF-A0A958A2V2-F1
#
_entry.id   AF-A0A958A2V2-F1
#
_cell.length_a   1.000
_cell.length_b   1.000
_cell.length_c   1.000
_cell.angle_alpha   90.00
_cell.angle_beta   90.00
_cell.angle_gamma   90.00
#
_symmetry.space_group_name_H-M   'P 1'
#
loop_
_entity.id
_entity.type
_entity.pdbx_description
1 polymer ?
#
loop_
_entity_poly.entity_id
_entity_poly.type
_entity_poly.pdbx_seq_one_letter_code
_entity_poly.pdbx_strand_id
1 'polypeptide(L)'
;MQQVRSKNSNLGLFIIVGTMAILVIILLTAIGILIIARRSSATDISPLSFIVGTNILNRLDVEAIDPALALASLGGADETEVITEAVAKVRPETALSALLFSPQMSNRESAGGFLQLASSYTAVGDVDKAVFAYEMAGTIATLAPDIPDTARADIFIQAGEKLTDLGEPELAKFYFDQAFVVALKSLYLQPAHRRTIFEHLHTGYQAVDQNESARQSLNFSANPPKATVSTARSLILPESPAVPLPLAAQEAEANRWQIAQELAAILVERGGHAPQESIERLGQALVEEDAQKLPFYESAFAETTQLSEKIAITLAQIDWLSLKYRVARQGYGLNLVPEWEAQAEQIRAQLTKTYETLFALYADLTVALPEVSQIERAKEERLRREILAGELGRYPNYPEKQRRTQLLEITNQLMTTQPDINVFVAVGTVNNKEKFTLISLE
;
A
#
# COMPACT_ATOMS: atom_id res chain seq x y z
N MET A 1 26.14 37.47 -81.70
CA MET A 1 24.70 37.30 -81.38
C MET A 1 24.52 35.90 -80.81
N GLN A 2 24.78 35.72 -79.52
CA GLN A 2 23.77 35.62 -78.45
C GLN A 2 22.74 34.49 -78.66
N GLN A 3 23.07 33.30 -78.16
CA GLN A 3 22.10 32.32 -77.66
C GLN A 3 22.62 31.81 -76.31
N VAL A 4 21.99 32.23 -75.23
CA VAL A 4 22.07 31.59 -73.91
C VAL A 4 20.67 31.58 -73.31
N ARG A 5 20.38 30.51 -72.56
CA ARG A 5 19.16 30.15 -71.83
C ARG A 5 18.16 29.35 -72.67
N SER A 6 17.60 28.24 -72.20
CA SER A 6 17.31 27.87 -70.81
C SER A 6 17.41 26.35 -70.61
N LYS A 7 17.98 25.90 -69.49
CA LYS A 7 17.87 24.49 -69.03
C LYS A 7 18.08 24.33 -67.52
N ASN A 8 17.36 25.08 -66.67
CA ASN A 8 17.46 24.93 -65.20
C ASN A 8 16.10 24.97 -64.48
N SER A 9 14.97 24.63 -65.14
CA SER A 9 13.64 24.69 -64.49
C SER A 9 13.22 23.41 -63.75
N ASN A 10 13.80 22.25 -64.09
CA ASN A 10 13.28 20.98 -63.57
C ASN A 10 13.96 20.55 -62.26
N LEU A 11 15.20 21.00 -61.99
CA LEU A 11 15.94 20.62 -60.80
C LEU A 11 15.33 21.19 -59.51
N GLY A 12 14.81 22.43 -59.57
CA GLY A 12 14.16 23.07 -58.43
C GLY A 12 12.86 22.38 -58.00
N LEU A 13 12.09 21.86 -58.96
CA LEU A 13 10.84 21.16 -58.67
C LEU A 13 11.09 19.82 -57.94
N PHE A 14 12.11 19.06 -58.34
CA PHE A 14 12.47 17.80 -57.68
C PHE A 14 12.95 18.00 -56.24
N ILE A 15 13.66 19.09 -55.95
CA ILE A 15 14.13 19.39 -54.59
C ILE A 15 12.95 19.73 -53.68
N ILE A 16 11.99 20.54 -54.16
CA ILE A 16 10.82 20.94 -53.37
C ILE A 16 9.89 19.75 -53.09
N VAL A 17 9.66 18.89 -54.08
CA VAL A 17 8.83 17.68 -53.90
C VAL A 17 9.50 16.69 -52.95
N GLY A 18 10.83 16.55 -53.03
CA GLY A 18 11.60 15.69 -52.14
C GLY A 18 11.56 16.14 -50.68
N THR A 19 11.71 17.44 -50.40
CA THR A 19 11.65 17.96 -49.03
C THR A 19 10.25 17.86 -48.43
N MET A 20 9.20 18.06 -49.24
CA MET A 20 7.83 17.93 -48.76
C MET A 20 7.47 16.48 -48.41
N ALA A 21 7.93 15.50 -49.20
CA ALA A 21 7.72 14.09 -48.91
C ALA A 21 8.40 13.66 -47.59
N ILE A 22 9.62 14.15 -47.33
CA ILE A 22 10.35 13.87 -46.09
C ILE A 22 9.62 14.47 -44.88
N LEU A 23 9.12 15.70 -44.98
CA LEU A 23 8.37 16.35 -43.90
C LEU A 23 7.06 15.61 -43.57
N VAL A 24 6.35 15.12 -44.59
CA VAL A 24 5.13 14.33 -44.40
C VAL A 24 5.45 13.00 -43.72
N ILE A 25 6.55 12.34 -44.09
CA ILE A 25 6.98 11.10 -43.43
C ILE A 25 7.29 11.37 -41.96
N ILE A 26 8.09 12.40 -41.64
CA ILE A 26 8.43 12.78 -40.26
C ILE A 26 7.17 13.09 -39.44
N LEU A 27 6.21 13.80 -40.01
CA LEU A 27 4.95 14.12 -39.35
C LEU A 27 4.12 12.86 -39.08
N LEU A 28 4.06 11.93 -40.04
CA LEU A 28 3.37 10.66 -39.87
C LEU A 28 4.06 9.73 -38.86
N THR A 29 5.40 9.71 -38.79
CA THR A 29 6.12 8.99 -37.74
C THR A 29 5.90 9.63 -36.37
N ALA A 30 5.91 10.96 -36.26
CA ALA A 30 5.63 11.66 -35.01
C ALA A 30 4.20 11.40 -34.52
N ILE A 31 3.21 11.44 -35.41
CA ILE A 31 1.81 11.09 -35.09
C ILE A 31 1.68 9.61 -34.73
N GLY A 32 2.38 8.72 -35.43
CA GLY A 32 2.42 7.29 -35.11
C GLY A 32 3.00 7.01 -33.72
N ILE A 33 4.10 7.66 -33.35
CA ILE A 33 4.71 7.60 -32.02
C ILE A 33 3.75 8.15 -30.97
N LEU A 34 3.05 9.26 -31.25
CA LEU A 34 2.12 9.88 -30.32
C LEU A 34 0.85 9.05 -30.11
N ILE A 35 0.35 8.37 -31.16
CA ILE A 35 -0.79 7.44 -31.06
C ILE A 35 -0.38 6.16 -30.33
N ILE A 36 0.83 5.64 -30.54
CA ILE A 36 1.34 4.48 -29.80
C ILE A 36 1.56 4.85 -28.33
N ALA A 37 2.16 6.00 -28.03
CA ALA A 37 2.34 6.52 -26.68
C ALA A 37 0.99 6.72 -25.97
N ARG A 38 -0.03 7.28 -26.65
CA ARG A 38 -1.38 7.43 -26.11
C ARG A 38 -2.15 6.11 -25.98
N ARG A 39 -1.90 5.12 -26.84
CA ARG A 39 -2.53 3.79 -26.73
C ARG A 39 -1.86 2.92 -25.67
N SER A 40 -0.57 3.09 -25.40
CA SER A 40 0.11 2.44 -24.26
C SER A 40 -0.31 3.01 -22.91
N SER A 41 -0.89 4.21 -22.85
CA SER A 41 -1.44 4.78 -21.61
C SER A 41 -2.78 4.18 -21.18
N ALA A 42 -3.38 3.26 -21.96
CA ALA A 42 -4.71 2.70 -21.71
C ALA A 42 -4.72 1.18 -21.48
N THR A 43 -3.58 0.59 -21.12
CA THR A 43 -3.56 -0.73 -20.47
C THR A 43 -3.22 -0.51 -19.02
N ASP A 44 -4.25 -0.60 -18.16
CA ASP A 44 -4.18 -0.78 -16.71
C ASP A 44 -3.36 -2.05 -16.40
N ILE A 45 -2.04 -1.98 -16.54
CA ILE A 45 -1.12 -3.03 -16.07
C ILE A 45 -0.62 -2.59 -14.71
N SER A 46 -1.55 -2.38 -13.78
CA SER A 46 -1.28 -2.32 -12.34
C SER A 46 -1.76 -3.64 -11.74
N PRO A 47 -1.06 -4.18 -10.73
CA PRO A 47 -1.37 -5.50 -10.20
C PRO A 47 -2.75 -5.45 -9.58
N LEU A 48 -3.57 -6.45 -9.90
CA LEU A 48 -4.82 -6.68 -9.21
C LEU A 48 -4.47 -7.19 -7.81
N SER A 49 -5.20 -6.76 -6.78
CA SER A 49 -5.11 -7.44 -5.48
C SER A 49 -5.61 -8.87 -5.66
N PHE A 50 -4.88 -9.83 -5.10
CA PHE A 50 -5.31 -11.23 -5.04
C PHE A 50 -6.66 -11.36 -4.32
N ILE A 51 -6.80 -10.62 -3.21
CA ILE A 51 -7.95 -10.69 -2.31
C ILE A 51 -9.21 -10.12 -2.96
N VAL A 52 -9.06 -8.99 -3.63
CA VAL A 52 -10.20 -8.21 -4.13
C VAL A 52 -10.42 -8.43 -5.63
N GLY A 53 -9.43 -8.95 -6.36
CA GLY A 53 -9.46 -9.17 -7.80
C GLY A 53 -9.42 -7.88 -8.63
N THR A 54 -9.22 -6.73 -7.99
CA THR A 54 -9.21 -5.40 -8.61
C THR A 54 -7.97 -4.63 -8.18
N ASN A 55 -7.50 -3.69 -9.02
CA ASN A 55 -6.51 -2.71 -8.58
C ASN A 55 -7.15 -1.81 -7.52
N ILE A 56 -6.58 -1.81 -6.32
CA ILE A 56 -7.11 -1.07 -5.18
C ILE A 56 -6.99 0.43 -5.38
N LEU A 57 -5.96 0.90 -6.07
CA LEU A 57 -5.79 2.33 -6.38
C LEU A 57 -6.87 2.85 -7.33
N ASN A 58 -7.58 1.97 -8.04
CA ASN A 58 -8.71 2.33 -8.90
C ASN A 58 -10.05 2.41 -8.12
N ARG A 59 -10.05 2.07 -6.83
CA ARG A 59 -11.23 2.25 -5.94
C ARG A 59 -11.33 3.65 -5.34
N LEU A 60 -10.25 4.41 -5.41
CA LEU A 60 -10.19 5.78 -4.93
C LEU A 60 -10.99 6.69 -5.87
N ASP A 61 -11.97 7.40 -5.32
CA ASP A 61 -12.67 8.47 -6.02
C ASP A 61 -11.98 9.81 -5.69
N VAL A 62 -11.15 10.27 -6.64
CA VAL A 62 -10.34 11.48 -6.47
C VAL A 62 -11.18 12.76 -6.35
N GLU A 63 -12.39 12.77 -6.92
CA GLU A 63 -13.28 13.94 -6.88
C GLU A 63 -13.96 14.11 -5.52
N ALA A 64 -14.07 13.03 -4.75
CA ALA A 64 -14.65 13.02 -3.41
C ALA A 64 -13.62 13.20 -2.29
N ILE A 65 -12.34 13.39 -2.62
CA ILE A 65 -11.29 13.76 -1.66
C ILE A 65 -11.51 15.22 -1.22
N ASP A 66 -11.56 15.44 0.09
CA ASP A 66 -11.48 16.79 0.69
C ASP A 66 -10.04 17.30 0.62
N PRO A 67 -9.72 18.27 -0.26
CA PRO A 67 -8.34 18.68 -0.49
C PRO A 67 -7.76 19.44 0.69
N ALA A 68 -8.58 20.21 1.42
CA ALA A 68 -8.11 20.97 2.57
C ALA A 68 -7.56 20.04 3.66
N LEU A 69 -8.27 18.93 3.88
CA LEU A 69 -7.86 17.92 4.85
C LEU A 69 -6.72 17.05 4.32
N ALA A 70 -6.76 16.64 3.05
CA ALA A 70 -5.71 15.82 2.46
C ALA A 70 -4.35 16.52 2.48
N LEU A 71 -4.32 17.85 2.23
CA LEU A 71 -3.09 18.63 2.24
C LEU A 71 -2.44 18.75 3.62
N ALA A 72 -3.11 18.40 4.72
CA ALA A 72 -2.54 18.48 6.06
C ALA A 72 -1.25 17.64 6.19
N SER A 73 -1.18 16.46 5.56
CA SER A 73 0.06 15.68 5.53
C SER A 73 1.14 16.31 4.64
N LEU A 74 0.74 17.03 3.60
CA LEU A 74 1.68 17.90 2.88
C LEU A 74 2.15 19.11 3.74
N GLY A 75 1.41 19.44 4.79
CA GLY A 75 1.75 20.42 5.82
C GLY A 75 2.56 19.87 6.98
N GLY A 76 2.95 18.58 6.97
CA GLY A 76 3.70 17.95 8.05
C GLY A 76 2.86 17.37 9.18
N ALA A 77 1.52 17.32 9.04
CA ALA A 77 0.69 16.56 9.96
C ALA A 77 0.94 15.06 9.81
N ASP A 78 0.82 14.31 10.91
CA ASP A 78 0.94 12.86 10.88
C ASP A 78 -0.23 12.23 10.12
N GLU A 79 0.02 11.19 9.31
CA GLU A 79 -1.05 10.59 8.50
C GLU A 79 -2.12 9.89 9.33
N THR A 80 -1.79 9.40 10.53
CA THR A 80 -2.80 8.84 11.45
C THR A 80 -3.78 9.93 11.92
N GLU A 81 -3.30 11.16 12.13
CA GLU A 81 -4.14 12.30 12.48
C GLU A 81 -5.03 12.72 11.31
N VAL A 82 -4.48 12.76 10.09
CA VAL A 82 -5.25 13.05 8.87
C VAL A 82 -6.36 12.01 8.65
N ILE A 83 -6.06 10.72 8.82
CA ILE A 83 -7.05 9.64 8.71
C ILE A 83 -8.13 9.78 9.78
N THR A 84 -7.73 10.01 11.04
CA THR A 84 -8.66 10.14 12.17
C THR A 84 -9.62 11.31 11.94
N GLU A 85 -9.08 12.46 11.54
CA GLU A 85 -9.86 13.67 11.26
C GLU A 85 -10.77 13.48 10.03
N ALA A 86 -10.29 12.76 9.00
CA ALA A 86 -11.09 12.46 7.81
C ALA A 86 -12.26 11.54 8.13
N VAL A 87 -12.04 10.52 8.96
CA VAL A 87 -13.11 9.66 9.47
C VAL A 87 -14.10 10.47 10.31
N ALA A 88 -13.61 11.30 11.25
CA ALA A 88 -14.46 12.13 12.10
C ALA A 88 -15.35 13.11 11.31
N LYS A 89 -14.82 13.65 10.20
CA LYS A 89 -15.54 14.54 9.28
C LYS A 89 -16.34 13.82 8.21
N VAL A 90 -16.39 12.48 8.23
CA VAL A 90 -17.09 11.67 7.22
C VAL A 90 -16.58 12.01 5.81
N ARG A 91 -15.26 11.96 5.64
CA ARG A 91 -14.50 12.13 4.39
C ARG A 91 -13.73 10.85 4.07
N PRO A 92 -14.42 9.74 3.75
CA PRO A 92 -13.78 8.44 3.66
C PRO A 92 -12.79 8.33 2.50
N GLU A 93 -12.98 9.02 1.37
CA GLU A 93 -11.99 9.02 0.27
C GLU A 93 -10.67 9.70 0.66
N THR A 94 -10.72 10.77 1.46
CA THR A 94 -9.51 11.40 2.01
C THR A 94 -8.73 10.41 2.90
N ALA A 95 -9.44 9.69 3.79
CA ALA A 95 -8.83 8.67 4.63
C ALA A 95 -8.31 7.46 3.82
N LEU A 96 -9.04 7.02 2.80
CA LEU A 96 -8.60 5.94 1.90
C LEU A 96 -7.32 6.34 1.17
N SER A 97 -7.27 7.55 0.60
CA SER A 97 -6.09 8.07 -0.06
C SER A 97 -4.87 8.08 0.88
N ALA A 98 -5.04 8.60 2.10
CA ALA A 98 -3.96 8.57 3.10
C ALA A 98 -3.49 7.14 3.42
N LEU A 99 -4.40 6.17 3.61
CA LEU A 99 -4.02 4.79 3.90
C LEU A 99 -3.28 4.09 2.74
N LEU A 100 -3.70 4.33 1.50
CA LEU A 100 -3.14 3.66 0.32
C LEU A 100 -1.73 4.15 -0.02
N PHE A 101 -1.43 5.42 0.25
CA PHE A 101 -0.17 6.05 -0.17
C PHE A 101 0.83 6.30 0.98
N SER A 102 0.57 5.78 2.18
CA SER A 102 1.44 5.95 3.36
C SER A 102 2.17 4.64 3.75
N PRO A 103 3.26 4.28 3.06
CA PRO A 103 4.05 3.08 3.37
C PRO A 103 4.72 3.10 4.76
N GLN A 104 4.95 4.30 5.32
CA GLN A 104 5.57 4.51 6.63
C GLN A 104 4.68 4.21 7.83
N MET A 105 3.36 4.12 7.63
CA MET A 105 2.44 3.74 8.71
C MET A 105 2.72 2.30 9.14
N SER A 106 2.76 2.06 10.46
CA SER A 106 2.88 0.69 10.95
C SER A 106 1.70 -0.16 10.47
N ASN A 107 1.88 -1.48 10.42
CA ASN A 107 0.80 -2.37 10.00
C ASN A 107 -0.38 -2.32 10.99
N ARG A 108 -0.11 -2.08 12.28
CA ARG A 108 -1.18 -1.90 13.28
C ARG A 108 -1.99 -0.63 13.03
N GLU A 109 -1.33 0.50 12.77
CA GLU A 109 -2.01 1.76 12.45
C GLU A 109 -2.79 1.64 11.14
N SER A 110 -2.19 1.02 10.11
CA SER A 110 -2.87 0.77 8.84
C SER A 110 -4.13 -0.09 9.04
N ALA A 111 -4.06 -1.19 9.79
CA ALA A 111 -5.21 -2.04 10.07
C ALA A 111 -6.30 -1.30 10.86
N GLY A 112 -5.92 -0.56 11.91
CA GLY A 112 -6.85 0.27 12.68
C GLY A 112 -7.51 1.36 11.83
N GLY A 113 -6.74 2.03 10.98
CA GLY A 113 -7.24 3.03 10.04
C GLY A 113 -8.23 2.44 9.03
N PHE A 114 -7.99 1.23 8.51
CA PHE A 114 -8.96 0.54 7.66
C PHE A 114 -10.26 0.16 8.40
N LEU A 115 -10.20 -0.25 9.67
CA LEU A 115 -11.41 -0.51 10.48
C LEU A 115 -12.23 0.78 10.70
N GLN A 116 -11.56 1.90 10.97
CA GLN A 116 -12.21 3.21 11.13
C GLN A 116 -12.80 3.69 9.81
N LEU A 117 -12.05 3.54 8.70
CA LEU A 117 -12.50 3.86 7.36
C LEU A 117 -13.75 3.06 6.98
N ALA A 118 -13.78 1.75 7.27
CA ALA A 118 -14.94 0.91 7.01
C ALA A 118 -16.20 1.41 7.73
N SER A 119 -16.04 1.86 8.98
CA SER A 119 -17.12 2.47 9.76
C SER A 119 -17.60 3.80 9.13
N SER A 120 -16.66 4.61 8.60
CA SER A 120 -16.97 5.84 7.87
C SER A 120 -17.76 5.57 6.58
N TYR A 121 -17.34 4.57 5.79
CA TYR A 121 -18.08 4.14 4.58
C TYR A 121 -19.49 3.63 4.92
N THR A 122 -19.62 2.88 6.00
CA THR A 122 -20.93 2.42 6.50
C THR A 122 -21.84 3.61 6.83
N ALA A 123 -21.29 4.68 7.44
CA ALA A 123 -22.06 5.88 7.79
C ALA A 123 -22.57 6.66 6.56
N VAL A 124 -21.86 6.61 5.43
CA VAL A 124 -22.32 7.20 4.15
C VAL A 124 -23.09 6.23 3.26
N GLY A 125 -23.30 4.99 3.71
CA GLY A 125 -24.06 3.97 2.99
C GLY A 125 -23.31 3.28 1.86
N ASP A 126 -21.98 3.43 1.76
CA ASP A 126 -21.15 2.71 0.79
C ASP A 126 -20.72 1.36 1.36
N VAL A 127 -21.63 0.38 1.27
CA VAL A 127 -21.40 -0.97 1.80
C VAL A 127 -20.22 -1.66 1.10
N ASP A 128 -20.08 -1.50 -0.22
CA ASP A 128 -19.02 -2.14 -0.99
C ASP A 128 -17.62 -1.67 -0.55
N LYS A 129 -17.44 -0.36 -0.32
CA LYS A 129 -16.17 0.17 0.21
C LYS A 129 -15.98 -0.12 1.70
N ALA A 130 -17.06 -0.23 2.48
CA ALA A 130 -16.99 -0.67 3.88
C ALA A 130 -16.48 -2.11 3.98
N VAL A 131 -17.05 -3.04 3.21
CA VAL A 131 -16.62 -4.44 3.14
C VAL A 131 -15.15 -4.52 2.71
N PHE A 132 -14.78 -3.80 1.65
CA PHE A 132 -13.38 -3.72 1.19
C PHE A 132 -12.43 -3.28 2.31
N ALA A 133 -12.79 -2.24 3.08
CA ALA A 133 -11.93 -1.74 4.15
C ALA A 133 -11.81 -2.76 5.31
N TYR A 134 -12.87 -3.48 5.67
CA TYR A 134 -12.77 -4.61 6.61
C TYR A 134 -11.88 -5.74 6.05
N GLU A 135 -11.97 -6.02 4.76
CA GLU A 135 -11.12 -7.03 4.10
C GLU A 135 -9.63 -6.66 4.15
N MET A 136 -9.30 -5.38 3.96
CA MET A 136 -7.93 -4.87 4.06
C MET A 136 -7.39 -4.96 5.49
N ALA A 137 -8.19 -4.57 6.49
CA ALA A 137 -7.80 -4.73 7.90
C ALA A 137 -7.50 -6.20 8.24
N GLY A 138 -8.37 -7.12 7.80
CA GLY A 138 -8.15 -8.56 7.95
C GLY A 138 -6.93 -9.07 7.18
N THR A 139 -6.68 -8.58 5.98
CA THR A 139 -5.50 -8.95 5.17
C THR A 139 -4.20 -8.55 5.85
N ILE A 140 -4.15 -7.33 6.40
CA ILE A 140 -3.03 -6.86 7.21
C ILE A 140 -2.89 -7.75 8.46
N ALA A 141 -3.98 -8.03 9.17
CA ALA A 141 -3.99 -8.93 10.32
C ALA A 141 -3.61 -10.39 9.98
N THR A 142 -3.67 -10.83 8.73
CA THR A 142 -3.12 -12.15 8.34
C THR A 142 -1.65 -12.06 7.98
N LEU A 143 -1.27 -11.11 7.13
CA LEU A 143 0.06 -11.07 6.52
C LEU A 143 1.10 -10.35 7.38
N ALA A 144 0.75 -9.31 8.14
CA ALA A 144 1.71 -8.52 8.88
C ALA A 144 2.40 -9.35 9.99
N PRO A 145 3.74 -9.52 9.96
CA PRO A 145 4.45 -10.32 10.96
C PRO A 145 4.62 -9.60 12.31
N ASP A 146 4.50 -8.28 12.33
CA ASP A 146 4.74 -7.36 13.44
C ASP A 146 3.49 -7.10 14.31
N ILE A 147 2.31 -7.56 13.88
CA ILE A 147 1.08 -7.45 14.67
C ILE A 147 1.07 -8.51 15.79
N PRO A 148 1.01 -8.12 17.07
CA PRO A 148 0.87 -9.06 18.18
C PRO A 148 -0.45 -9.82 18.09
N ASP A 149 -0.46 -11.07 18.54
CA ASP A 149 -1.63 -11.95 18.44
C ASP A 149 -2.88 -11.43 19.15
N THR A 150 -2.73 -10.62 20.20
CA THR A 150 -3.86 -9.92 20.84
C THR A 150 -4.54 -8.97 19.86
N ALA A 151 -3.77 -8.02 19.30
CA ALA A 151 -4.27 -7.08 18.30
C ALA A 151 -4.77 -7.79 17.04
N ARG A 152 -4.13 -8.89 16.64
CA ARG A 152 -4.53 -9.71 15.51
C ARG A 152 -5.93 -10.29 15.69
N ALA A 153 -6.17 -10.92 16.84
CA ALA A 153 -7.47 -11.48 17.18
C ALA A 153 -8.54 -10.38 17.29
N ASP A 154 -8.22 -9.25 17.92
CA ASP A 154 -9.14 -8.12 18.06
C ASP A 154 -9.55 -7.51 16.70
N ILE A 155 -8.62 -7.40 15.74
CA ILE A 155 -8.92 -6.94 14.38
C ILE A 155 -9.89 -7.89 13.68
N PHE A 156 -9.65 -9.20 13.77
CA PHE A 156 -10.53 -10.20 13.17
C PHE A 156 -11.92 -10.22 13.80
N ILE A 157 -12.03 -10.10 15.13
CA ILE A 157 -13.33 -10.02 15.82
C ILE A 157 -14.08 -8.78 15.36
N GLN A 158 -13.45 -7.60 15.36
CA GLN A 158 -14.09 -6.35 14.93
C GLN A 158 -14.55 -6.41 13.47
N ALA A 159 -13.72 -6.93 12.57
CA ALA A 159 -14.11 -7.13 11.18
C ALA A 159 -15.31 -8.09 11.08
N GLY A 160 -15.28 -9.22 11.79
CA GLY A 160 -16.36 -10.21 11.78
C GLY A 160 -17.69 -9.68 12.32
N GLU A 161 -17.66 -8.98 13.47
CA GLU A 161 -18.85 -8.36 14.06
C GLU A 161 -19.48 -7.35 13.10
N LYS A 162 -18.66 -6.48 12.50
CA LYS A 162 -19.17 -5.44 11.60
C LYS A 162 -19.63 -5.96 10.25
N LEU A 163 -18.97 -6.99 9.72
CA LEU A 163 -19.46 -7.67 8.51
C LEU A 163 -20.77 -8.42 8.76
N THR A 164 -21.01 -8.88 9.98
CA THR A 164 -22.31 -9.42 10.37
C THR A 164 -23.38 -8.32 10.31
N ASP A 165 -23.09 -7.14 10.86
CA ASP A 165 -23.99 -5.97 10.80
C ASP A 165 -24.29 -5.54 9.35
N LEU A 166 -23.33 -5.71 8.43
CA LEU A 166 -23.46 -5.38 7.01
C LEU A 166 -24.14 -6.47 6.16
N GLY A 167 -24.50 -7.62 6.75
CA GLY A 167 -25.15 -8.71 6.03
C GLY A 167 -24.21 -9.59 5.20
N GLU A 168 -22.93 -9.67 5.59
CA GLU A 168 -21.89 -10.49 4.98
C GLU A 168 -21.50 -11.70 5.87
N PRO A 169 -22.42 -12.65 6.16
CA PRO A 169 -22.22 -13.68 7.18
C PRO A 169 -21.11 -14.68 6.86
N GLU A 170 -20.88 -15.01 5.58
CA GLU A 170 -19.81 -15.92 5.18
C GLU A 170 -18.42 -15.31 5.43
N LEU A 171 -18.26 -14.02 5.13
CA LEU A 171 -17.02 -13.30 5.38
C LEU A 171 -16.83 -12.99 6.88
N ALA A 172 -17.91 -12.68 7.58
CA ALA A 172 -17.89 -12.52 9.03
C ALA A 172 -17.43 -13.81 9.72
N LYS A 173 -18.04 -14.95 9.35
CA LYS A 173 -17.62 -16.28 9.82
C LYS A 173 -16.14 -16.53 9.55
N PHE A 174 -15.67 -16.22 8.35
CA PHE A 174 -14.26 -16.39 8.01
C PHE A 174 -13.34 -15.67 9.00
N TYR A 175 -13.63 -14.40 9.34
CA TYR A 175 -12.83 -13.66 10.31
C TYR A 175 -12.97 -14.18 11.74
N PHE A 176 -14.16 -14.62 12.16
CA PHE A 176 -14.30 -15.32 13.43
C PHE A 176 -13.45 -16.60 13.49
N ASP A 177 -13.38 -17.37 12.40
CA ASP A 177 -12.51 -18.55 12.30
C ASP A 177 -11.03 -18.16 12.43
N GLN A 178 -10.60 -17.03 11.86
CA GLN A 178 -9.22 -16.54 12.03
C GLN A 178 -8.91 -16.20 13.49
N ALA A 179 -9.79 -15.46 14.17
CA ALA A 179 -9.66 -15.15 15.58
C ALA A 179 -9.67 -16.41 16.45
N PHE A 180 -10.50 -17.40 16.09
CA PHE A 180 -10.56 -18.69 16.77
C PHE A 180 -9.22 -19.45 16.68
N VAL A 181 -8.58 -19.50 15.50
CA VAL A 181 -7.25 -20.12 15.33
C VAL A 181 -6.22 -19.45 16.25
N VAL A 182 -6.18 -18.12 16.26
CA VAL A 182 -5.26 -17.36 17.14
C VAL A 182 -5.55 -17.67 18.62
N ALA A 183 -6.81 -17.60 19.03
CA ALA A 183 -7.24 -17.88 20.40
C ALA A 183 -7.04 -19.34 20.83
N LEU A 184 -7.03 -20.29 19.91
CA LEU A 184 -6.81 -21.70 20.22
C LEU A 184 -5.32 -22.02 20.31
N LYS A 185 -4.49 -21.47 19.41
CA LYS A 185 -3.16 -22.01 19.12
C LYS A 185 -2.00 -21.04 19.39
N SER A 186 -2.26 -19.74 19.53
CA SER A 186 -1.20 -18.78 19.87
C SER A 186 -0.53 -19.13 21.20
N LEU A 187 0.81 -19.12 21.22
CA LEU A 187 1.61 -19.23 22.45
C LEU A 187 1.81 -17.88 23.14
N TYR A 188 1.38 -16.78 22.54
CA TYR A 188 1.65 -15.42 23.02
C TYR A 188 0.41 -14.79 23.68
N LEU A 189 -0.73 -15.49 23.68
CA LEU A 189 -1.96 -15.05 24.32
C LEU A 189 -2.06 -15.50 25.78
N GLN A 190 -2.27 -14.51 26.66
CA GLN A 190 -2.55 -14.74 28.07
C GLN A 190 -3.93 -15.42 28.26
N PRO A 191 -4.09 -16.30 29.27
CA PRO A 191 -5.35 -17.03 29.49
C PRO A 191 -6.58 -16.13 29.64
N ALA A 192 -6.46 -14.99 30.33
CA ALA A 192 -7.56 -14.06 30.53
C ALA A 192 -8.04 -13.45 29.20
N HIS A 193 -7.12 -13.00 28.36
CA HIS A 193 -7.46 -12.43 27.06
C HIS A 193 -8.02 -13.50 26.10
N ARG A 194 -7.48 -14.73 26.16
CA ARG A 194 -8.01 -15.87 25.40
C ARG A 194 -9.49 -16.14 25.74
N ARG A 195 -9.84 -16.08 27.03
CA ARG A 195 -11.23 -16.22 27.47
C ARG A 195 -12.12 -15.13 26.88
N THR A 196 -11.69 -13.87 26.95
CA THR A 196 -12.43 -12.74 26.35
C THR A 196 -12.66 -12.96 24.86
N ILE A 197 -11.62 -13.35 24.10
CA ILE A 197 -11.78 -13.67 22.67
C ILE A 197 -12.85 -14.76 22.46
N PHE A 198 -12.82 -15.85 23.22
CA PHE A 198 -13.82 -16.91 23.08
C PHE A 198 -15.25 -16.48 23.47
N GLU A 199 -15.41 -15.54 24.41
CA GLU A 199 -16.72 -14.93 24.74
C GLU A 199 -17.26 -14.10 23.56
N HIS A 200 -16.41 -13.30 22.92
CA HIS A 200 -16.76 -12.59 21.68
C HIS A 200 -17.09 -13.56 20.55
N LEU A 201 -16.27 -14.59 20.33
CA LEU A 201 -16.51 -15.60 19.29
C LEU A 201 -17.81 -16.37 19.51
N HIS A 202 -18.18 -16.68 20.75
CA HIS A 202 -19.48 -17.29 21.04
C HIS A 202 -20.63 -16.44 20.50
N THR A 203 -20.62 -15.14 20.82
CA THR A 203 -21.64 -14.18 20.38
C THR A 203 -21.61 -13.99 18.87
N GLY A 204 -20.42 -13.81 18.28
CA GLY A 204 -20.23 -13.64 16.84
C GLY A 204 -20.75 -14.84 16.05
N TYR A 205 -20.38 -16.06 16.45
CA TYR A 205 -20.88 -17.27 15.79
C TYR A 205 -22.38 -17.47 15.91
N GLN A 206 -23.02 -17.06 17.02
CA GLN A 206 -24.48 -17.08 17.12
C GLN A 206 -25.12 -16.13 16.11
N ALA A 207 -24.54 -14.94 15.92
CA ALA A 207 -25.06 -13.94 15.00
C ALA A 207 -24.97 -14.34 13.52
N VAL A 208 -24.10 -15.30 13.17
CA VAL A 208 -23.97 -15.88 11.82
C VAL A 208 -24.45 -17.34 11.73
N ASP A 209 -25.32 -17.76 12.66
CA ASP A 209 -25.97 -19.08 12.72
C ASP A 209 -25.02 -20.30 12.79
N GLN A 210 -23.80 -20.11 13.28
CA GLN A 210 -22.79 -21.16 13.47
C GLN A 210 -22.87 -21.78 14.87
N ASN A 211 -23.99 -22.45 15.16
CA ASN A 211 -24.32 -22.97 16.50
C ASN A 211 -23.25 -23.89 17.12
N GLU A 212 -22.62 -24.77 16.34
CA GLU A 212 -21.59 -25.68 16.85
C GLU A 212 -20.31 -24.93 17.22
N SER A 213 -19.84 -24.03 16.36
CA SER A 213 -18.68 -23.15 16.66
C SER A 213 -18.97 -22.25 17.86
N ALA A 214 -20.19 -21.73 17.99
CA ALA A 214 -20.61 -20.95 19.14
C ALA A 214 -20.52 -21.76 20.45
N ARG A 215 -21.02 -23.01 20.46
CA ARG A 215 -20.93 -23.90 21.62
C ARG A 215 -19.48 -24.24 21.97
N GLN A 216 -18.65 -24.49 20.97
CA GLN A 216 -17.23 -24.77 21.17
C GLN A 216 -16.51 -23.58 21.81
N SER A 217 -16.74 -22.36 21.29
CA SER A 217 -16.18 -21.13 21.87
C SER A 217 -16.65 -20.91 23.31
N LEU A 218 -17.93 -21.16 23.62
CA LEU A 218 -18.43 -21.07 25.01
C LEU A 218 -17.73 -22.07 25.95
N ASN A 219 -17.43 -23.27 25.49
CA ASN A 219 -16.68 -24.23 26.31
C ASN A 219 -15.25 -23.73 26.55
N PHE A 220 -14.58 -23.22 25.52
CA PHE A 220 -13.22 -22.69 25.66
C PHE A 220 -13.14 -21.38 26.44
N SER A 221 -14.19 -20.56 26.51
CA SER A 221 -14.19 -19.41 27.42
C SER A 221 -14.25 -19.84 28.89
N ALA A 222 -15.03 -20.89 29.20
CA ALA A 222 -15.09 -21.45 30.54
C ALA A 222 -13.80 -22.20 30.92
N ASN A 223 -13.23 -22.94 29.96
CA ASN A 223 -12.05 -23.79 30.13
C ASN A 223 -11.02 -23.49 29.04
N PRO A 224 -10.27 -22.37 29.12
CA PRO A 224 -9.33 -22.00 28.08
C PRO A 224 -8.22 -23.05 27.94
N PRO A 225 -7.79 -23.36 26.70
CA PRO A 225 -6.66 -24.23 26.43
C PRO A 225 -5.43 -23.82 27.26
N LYS A 226 -4.78 -24.80 27.89
CA LYS A 226 -3.52 -24.57 28.59
C LYS A 226 -2.43 -24.34 27.54
N ALA A 227 -1.99 -23.10 27.42
CA ALA A 227 -0.82 -22.74 26.62
C ALA A 227 0.30 -22.28 27.54
N THR A 228 1.52 -22.77 27.32
CA THR A 228 2.72 -22.19 27.94
C THR A 228 2.93 -20.84 27.29
N VAL A 229 2.63 -19.76 28.03
CA VAL A 229 2.78 -18.42 27.48
C VAL A 229 4.26 -18.12 27.26
N SER A 230 4.62 -17.82 26.01
CA SER A 230 5.95 -17.42 25.61
C SER A 230 6.03 -15.89 25.49
N THR A 231 7.23 -15.32 25.57
CA THR A 231 7.46 -13.91 25.27
C THR A 231 7.26 -13.65 23.78
N ALA A 232 6.64 -12.51 23.44
CA ALA A 232 6.39 -12.12 22.06
C ALA A 232 7.63 -12.30 21.18
N ARG A 233 7.44 -12.90 20.01
CA ARG A 233 8.52 -13.24 19.10
C ARG A 233 9.07 -11.96 18.46
N SER A 234 10.36 -11.68 18.64
CA SER A 234 11.00 -10.58 17.93
C SER A 234 11.06 -10.85 16.43
N LEU A 235 10.81 -9.80 15.64
CA LEU A 235 11.06 -9.77 14.21
C LEU A 235 12.54 -10.02 13.94
N ILE A 236 12.84 -10.69 12.83
CA ILE A 236 14.22 -10.93 12.42
C ILE A 236 14.69 -9.80 11.50
N LEU A 237 13.81 -9.33 10.61
CA LEU A 237 14.15 -8.25 9.71
C LEU A 237 13.97 -6.91 10.41
N PRO A 238 14.95 -5.99 10.30
CA PRO A 238 14.92 -4.73 11.00
C PRO A 238 13.73 -3.87 10.59
N GLU A 239 13.25 -3.09 11.55
CA GLU A 239 12.45 -1.90 11.32
C GLU A 239 13.38 -0.73 10.94
N SER A 240 12.90 0.19 10.10
CA SER A 240 13.75 1.21 9.49
C SER A 240 14.17 2.29 10.47
N PRO A 241 15.47 2.61 10.61
CA PRO A 241 15.89 3.87 11.21
C PRO A 241 15.63 5.04 10.26
N ALA A 242 15.38 6.23 10.82
CA ALA A 242 15.24 7.45 10.03
C ALA A 242 16.57 7.82 9.34
N VAL A 243 16.50 8.21 8.07
CA VAL A 243 17.65 8.68 7.30
C VAL A 243 17.81 10.19 7.55
N PRO A 244 18.96 10.65 8.08
CA PRO A 244 19.17 12.07 8.31
C PRO A 244 19.28 12.81 6.97
N LEU A 245 18.38 13.77 6.75
CA LEU A 245 18.35 14.58 5.53
C LEU A 245 19.42 15.68 5.56
N PRO A 246 19.99 16.08 4.40
CA PRO A 246 20.86 17.25 4.32
C PRO A 246 20.06 18.54 4.56
N LEU A 247 20.75 19.61 5.00
CA LEU A 247 20.10 20.88 5.35
C LEU A 247 19.21 21.43 4.22
N ALA A 248 19.68 21.39 2.97
CA ALA A 248 18.90 21.85 1.81
C ALA A 248 17.58 21.08 1.62
N ALA A 249 17.57 19.76 1.91
CA ALA A 249 16.35 18.97 1.83
C ALA A 249 15.41 19.25 3.01
N GLN A 250 15.94 19.52 4.21
CA GLN A 250 15.14 19.94 5.36
C GLN A 250 14.50 21.32 5.12
N GLU A 251 15.23 22.27 4.54
CA GLU A 251 14.72 23.59 4.18
C GLU A 251 13.62 23.51 3.11
N ALA A 252 13.81 22.68 2.06
CA ALA A 252 12.80 22.47 1.04
C ALA A 252 11.53 21.80 1.59
N GLU A 253 11.67 20.82 2.49
CA GLU A 253 10.55 20.18 3.19
C GLU A 253 9.79 21.17 4.07
N ALA A 254 10.49 22.00 4.85
CA ALA A 254 9.87 23.03 5.68
C ALA A 254 9.13 24.07 4.82
N ASN A 255 9.69 24.44 3.66
CA ASN A 255 9.02 25.34 2.71
C ASN A 255 7.72 24.72 2.15
N ARG A 256 7.76 23.44 1.74
CA ARG A 256 6.55 22.70 1.34
C ARG A 256 5.52 22.71 2.47
N TRP A 257 5.92 22.41 3.71
CA TRP A 257 4.99 22.38 4.84
C TRP A 257 4.26 23.71 5.00
N GLN A 258 5.00 24.81 5.00
CA GLN A 258 4.42 26.13 5.13
C GLN A 258 3.42 26.42 4.00
N ILE A 259 3.82 26.19 2.75
CA ILE A 259 2.97 26.48 1.58
C ILE A 259 1.73 25.58 1.55
N ALA A 260 1.85 24.31 1.95
CA ALA A 260 0.72 23.39 2.04
C ALA A 260 -0.28 23.81 3.12
N GLN A 261 0.21 24.25 4.29
CA GLN A 261 -0.64 24.80 5.35
C GLN A 261 -1.37 26.07 4.91
N GLU A 262 -0.67 26.98 4.20
CA GLU A 262 -1.28 28.18 3.63
C GLU A 262 -2.37 27.82 2.61
N LEU A 263 -2.12 26.87 1.71
CA LEU A 263 -3.11 26.43 0.73
C LEU A 263 -4.31 25.74 1.40
N ALA A 264 -4.08 24.89 2.40
CA ALA A 264 -5.13 24.26 3.17
C ALA A 264 -6.03 25.30 3.86
N ALA A 265 -5.45 26.34 4.47
CA ALA A 265 -6.19 27.43 5.07
C ALA A 265 -7.07 28.18 4.03
N ILE A 266 -6.53 28.48 2.85
CA ILE A 266 -7.27 29.11 1.76
C ILE A 266 -8.46 28.24 1.33
N LEU A 267 -8.26 26.93 1.18
CA LEU A 267 -9.33 25.99 0.82
C LEU A 267 -10.44 25.98 1.88
N VAL A 268 -10.10 25.98 3.17
CA VAL A 268 -11.09 26.07 4.25
C VAL A 268 -11.87 27.38 4.18
N GLU A 269 -11.18 28.52 4.08
CA GLU A 269 -11.81 29.85 4.06
C GLU A 269 -12.74 30.05 2.86
N ARG A 270 -12.42 29.43 1.71
CA ARG A 270 -13.14 29.60 0.45
C ARG A 270 -14.02 28.41 0.08
N GLY A 271 -14.29 27.50 1.01
CA GLY A 271 -15.18 26.36 0.80
C GLY A 271 -14.72 25.43 -0.33
N GLY A 272 -13.46 25.00 -0.28
CA GLY A 272 -12.85 24.04 -1.21
C GLY A 272 -12.24 24.64 -2.48
N HIS A 273 -12.24 25.97 -2.64
CA HIS A 273 -11.72 26.63 -3.83
C HIS A 273 -10.42 27.39 -3.54
N ALA A 274 -9.36 27.12 -4.30
CA ALA A 274 -8.11 27.86 -4.20
C ALA A 274 -7.78 28.59 -5.51
N PRO A 275 -7.11 29.76 -5.46
CA PRO A 275 -6.50 30.37 -6.63
C PRO A 275 -5.49 29.41 -7.28
N GLN A 276 -5.46 29.39 -8.61
CA GLN A 276 -4.50 28.58 -9.36
C GLN A 276 -3.05 28.89 -8.97
N GLU A 277 -2.71 30.17 -8.72
CA GLU A 277 -1.37 30.58 -8.29
C GLU A 277 -0.95 29.91 -6.96
N SER A 278 -1.88 29.71 -6.03
CA SER A 278 -1.59 29.05 -4.74
C SER A 278 -1.33 27.56 -4.93
N ILE A 279 -2.04 26.92 -5.85
CA ILE A 279 -1.82 25.51 -6.22
C ILE A 279 -0.46 25.36 -6.90
N GLU A 280 -0.14 26.22 -7.87
CA GLU A 280 1.14 26.23 -8.58
C GLU A 280 2.33 26.46 -7.64
N ARG A 281 2.16 27.31 -6.61
CA ARG A 281 3.19 27.56 -5.60
C ARG A 281 3.50 26.31 -4.78
N LEU A 282 2.48 25.54 -4.39
CA LEU A 282 2.70 24.24 -3.72
C LEU A 282 3.37 23.24 -4.68
N GLY A 283 2.95 23.22 -5.94
CA GLY A 283 3.58 22.40 -6.97
C GLY A 283 5.07 22.70 -7.14
N GLN A 284 5.47 23.96 -7.14
CA GLN A 284 6.87 24.38 -7.19
C GLN A 284 7.66 23.90 -5.96
N ALA A 285 7.11 24.06 -4.75
CA ALA A 285 7.76 23.59 -3.53
C ALA A 285 7.98 22.07 -3.52
N LEU A 286 7.02 21.30 -4.03
CA LEU A 286 7.13 19.85 -4.19
C LEU A 286 8.26 19.47 -5.18
N VAL A 287 8.39 20.19 -6.29
CA VAL A 287 9.46 19.96 -7.28
C VAL A 287 10.83 20.35 -6.72
N GLU A 288 10.92 21.43 -5.94
CA GLU A 288 12.16 21.84 -5.27
C GLU A 288 12.61 20.79 -4.25
N GLU A 289 11.69 20.24 -3.45
CA GLU A 289 11.99 19.15 -2.51
C GLU A 289 12.44 17.86 -3.21
N ASP A 290 11.80 17.48 -4.32
CA ASP A 290 12.20 16.34 -5.16
C ASP A 290 13.64 16.47 -5.65
N ALA A 291 14.01 17.68 -6.10
CA ALA A 291 15.34 18.01 -6.58
C ALA A 291 16.43 17.90 -5.51
N GLN A 292 16.08 17.99 -4.22
CA GLN A 292 17.02 17.77 -3.11
C GLN A 292 17.02 16.32 -2.61
N LYS A 293 15.84 15.71 -2.42
CA LYS A 293 15.72 14.38 -1.78
C LYS A 293 16.21 13.24 -2.68
N LEU A 294 15.76 13.18 -3.93
CA LEU A 294 16.03 12.02 -4.77
C LEU A 294 17.54 11.85 -5.10
N PRO A 295 18.27 12.91 -5.53
CA PRO A 295 19.71 12.79 -5.76
C PRO A 295 20.51 12.48 -4.48
N PHE A 296 20.07 13.00 -3.34
CA PHE A 296 20.67 12.67 -2.04
C PHE A 296 20.55 11.18 -1.73
N TYR A 297 19.35 10.60 -1.87
CA TYR A 297 19.17 9.18 -1.61
C TYR A 297 19.97 8.30 -2.59
N GLU A 298 20.01 8.65 -3.87
CA GLU A 298 20.80 7.93 -4.87
C GLU A 298 22.30 7.93 -4.52
N SER A 299 22.83 9.09 -4.11
CA SER A 299 24.24 9.25 -3.71
C SER A 299 24.53 8.48 -2.43
N ALA A 300 23.70 8.66 -1.39
CA ALA A 300 23.85 7.98 -0.10
C ALA A 300 23.79 6.45 -0.25
N PHE A 301 22.90 5.93 -1.11
CA PHE A 301 22.80 4.51 -1.39
C PHE A 301 24.07 3.94 -2.05
N ALA A 302 24.67 4.71 -2.97
CA ALA A 302 25.88 4.32 -3.68
C ALA A 302 27.13 4.36 -2.78
N GLU A 303 27.19 5.31 -1.84
CA GLU A 303 28.34 5.52 -0.95
C GLU A 303 28.37 4.55 0.23
N THR A 304 27.21 4.18 0.79
CA THR A 304 27.20 3.27 1.94
C THR A 304 27.52 1.83 1.55
N THR A 305 28.26 1.14 2.42
CA THR A 305 28.51 -0.30 2.33
C THR A 305 27.68 -1.10 3.34
N GLN A 306 27.04 -0.42 4.29
CA GLN A 306 26.27 -1.06 5.35
C GLN A 306 24.86 -1.42 4.86
N LEU A 307 24.53 -2.71 4.93
CA LEU A 307 23.25 -3.22 4.41
C LEU A 307 22.03 -2.58 5.11
N SER A 308 22.10 -2.36 6.44
CA SER A 308 21.00 -1.70 7.17
C SER A 308 20.79 -0.25 6.75
N GLU A 309 21.86 0.47 6.39
CA GLU A 309 21.74 1.84 5.87
C GLU A 309 21.14 1.84 4.47
N LYS A 310 21.53 0.90 3.60
CA LYS A 310 20.89 0.72 2.28
C LYS A 310 19.41 0.47 2.39
N ILE A 311 18.99 -0.38 3.34
CA ILE A 311 17.57 -0.66 3.60
C ILE A 311 16.86 0.63 4.04
N ALA A 312 17.42 1.38 4.98
CA ALA A 312 16.84 2.63 5.46
C ALA A 312 16.68 3.68 4.34
N ILE A 313 17.71 3.85 3.50
CA ILE A 313 17.68 4.76 2.34
C ILE A 313 16.63 4.31 1.32
N THR A 314 16.54 3.01 1.05
CA THR A 314 15.55 2.46 0.11
C THR A 314 14.11 2.67 0.61
N LEU A 315 13.88 2.53 1.91
CA LEU A 315 12.57 2.82 2.53
C LEU A 315 12.23 4.31 2.44
N ALA A 316 13.17 5.20 2.77
CA ALA A 316 12.96 6.65 2.60
C ALA A 316 12.69 7.05 1.14
N GLN A 317 13.32 6.37 0.17
CA GLN A 317 12.99 6.55 -1.25
C GLN A 317 11.57 6.07 -1.59
N ILE A 318 11.13 4.94 -1.04
CA ILE A 318 9.76 4.43 -1.21
C ILE A 318 8.76 5.43 -0.64
N ASP A 319 9.02 6.00 0.53
CA ASP A 319 8.14 7.00 1.16
C ASP A 319 8.00 8.23 0.26
N TRP A 320 9.12 8.78 -0.22
CA TRP A 320 9.10 9.94 -1.13
C TRP A 320 8.42 9.63 -2.47
N LEU A 321 8.73 8.50 -3.09
CA LEU A 321 8.11 8.09 -4.35
C LEU A 321 6.61 7.80 -4.19
N SER A 322 6.17 7.31 -3.03
CA SER A 322 4.75 7.08 -2.73
C SER A 322 3.99 8.40 -2.60
N LEU A 323 4.58 9.41 -1.94
CA LEU A 323 4.03 10.77 -1.92
C LEU A 323 3.95 11.36 -3.33
N LYS A 324 5.04 11.27 -4.10
CA LYS A 324 5.09 11.74 -5.49
C LYS A 324 4.03 11.06 -6.36
N TYR A 325 3.84 9.75 -6.17
CA TYR A 325 2.83 8.98 -6.88
C TYR A 325 1.41 9.33 -6.45
N ARG A 326 1.17 9.60 -5.16
CA ARG A 326 -0.11 10.15 -4.66
C ARG A 326 -0.45 11.47 -5.35
N VAL A 327 0.52 12.39 -5.46
CA VAL A 327 0.35 13.65 -6.20
C VAL A 327 0.01 13.37 -7.67
N ALA A 328 0.78 12.50 -8.33
CA ALA A 328 0.55 12.12 -9.73
C ALA A 328 -0.81 11.45 -9.99
N ARG A 329 -1.43 10.88 -8.95
CA ARG A 329 -2.75 10.24 -8.98
C ARG A 329 -3.86 11.14 -8.45
N GLN A 330 -3.60 12.42 -8.21
CA GLN A 330 -4.54 13.37 -7.61
C GLN A 330 -5.09 12.91 -6.25
N GLY A 331 -4.30 12.12 -5.49
CA GLY A 331 -4.67 11.64 -4.16
C GLY A 331 -4.77 12.72 -3.09
N TYR A 332 -4.61 13.99 -3.46
CA TYR A 332 -4.89 15.17 -2.62
C TYR A 332 -6.15 15.92 -3.08
N GLY A 333 -6.91 15.38 -4.04
CA GLY A 333 -8.10 16.02 -4.62
C GLY A 333 -7.78 17.23 -5.51
N LEU A 334 -6.51 17.44 -5.87
CA LEU A 334 -6.02 18.57 -6.66
C LEU A 334 -4.96 18.11 -7.66
N ASN A 335 -4.90 18.79 -8.80
CA ASN A 335 -3.75 18.72 -9.71
C ASN A 335 -2.64 19.66 -9.21
N LEU A 336 -1.72 19.13 -8.41
CA LEU A 336 -0.64 19.93 -7.80
C LEU A 336 0.58 20.08 -8.72
N VAL A 337 0.95 19.00 -9.42
CA VAL A 337 2.13 18.96 -10.30
C VAL A 337 1.75 18.23 -11.60
N PRO A 338 1.28 18.94 -12.64
CA PRO A 338 0.82 18.33 -13.90
C PRO A 338 1.88 17.46 -14.58
N GLU A 339 3.16 17.81 -14.43
CA GLU A 339 4.27 17.03 -14.97
C GLU A 339 4.36 15.65 -14.33
N TRP A 340 4.08 15.52 -13.03
CA TRP A 340 4.10 14.24 -12.33
C TRP A 340 2.89 13.39 -12.73
N GLU A 341 1.71 13.98 -12.94
CA GLU A 341 0.56 13.25 -13.50
C GLU A 341 0.86 12.68 -14.88
N ALA A 342 1.48 13.49 -15.76
CA ALA A 342 1.92 13.03 -17.08
C ALA A 342 2.99 11.93 -17.01
N GLN A 343 3.75 11.87 -15.92
CA GLN A 343 4.80 10.90 -15.65
C GLN A 343 4.37 9.79 -14.66
N ALA A 344 3.06 9.64 -14.38
CA ALA A 344 2.58 8.70 -13.36
C ALA A 344 3.10 7.27 -13.58
N GLU A 345 3.14 6.79 -14.82
CA GLU A 345 3.69 5.46 -15.15
C GLU A 345 5.20 5.35 -14.93
N GLN A 346 5.95 6.43 -15.15
CA GLN A 346 7.39 6.45 -14.87
C GLN A 346 7.66 6.43 -13.36
N ILE A 347 6.91 7.22 -12.59
CA ILE A 347 6.99 7.24 -11.11
C ILE A 347 6.62 5.85 -10.57
N ARG A 348 5.55 5.24 -11.10
CA ARG A 348 5.14 3.87 -10.75
C ARG A 348 6.21 2.83 -11.06
N ALA A 349 6.88 2.93 -12.21
CA ALA A 349 7.98 2.04 -12.57
C ALA A 349 9.21 2.24 -11.66
N GLN A 350 9.52 3.49 -11.28
CA GLN A 350 10.56 3.79 -10.30
C GLN A 350 10.22 3.17 -8.94
N LEU A 351 9.00 3.36 -8.45
CA LEU A 351 8.52 2.77 -7.19
C LEU A 351 8.62 1.24 -7.21
N THR A 352 8.21 0.60 -8.32
CA THR A 352 8.36 -0.85 -8.54
C THR A 352 9.82 -1.28 -8.34
N LYS A 353 10.76 -0.63 -9.03
CA LYS A 353 12.19 -0.94 -8.97
C LYS A 353 12.77 -0.72 -7.56
N THR A 354 12.31 0.31 -6.85
CA THR A 354 12.75 0.58 -5.47
C THR A 354 12.27 -0.50 -4.51
N TYR A 355 11.04 -1.02 -4.67
CA TYR A 355 10.56 -2.18 -3.92
C TYR A 355 11.31 -3.48 -4.28
N GLU A 356 11.60 -3.73 -5.56
CA GLU A 356 12.46 -4.85 -5.98
C GLU A 356 13.82 -4.79 -5.28
N THR A 357 14.41 -3.59 -5.20
CA THR A 357 15.66 -3.34 -4.49
C THR A 357 15.52 -3.62 -3.00
N LEU A 358 14.47 -3.13 -2.34
CA LEU A 358 14.22 -3.39 -0.91
C LEU A 358 14.18 -4.89 -0.60
N PHE A 359 13.41 -5.66 -1.36
CA PHE A 359 13.26 -7.09 -1.11
C PHE A 359 14.50 -7.91 -1.52
N ALA A 360 15.32 -7.41 -2.45
CA ALA A 360 16.66 -7.94 -2.70
C ALA A 360 17.59 -7.71 -1.50
N LEU A 361 17.60 -6.51 -0.91
CA LEU A 361 18.40 -6.22 0.28
C LEU A 361 17.98 -7.07 1.49
N TYR A 362 16.67 -7.27 1.69
CA TYR A 362 16.19 -8.20 2.71
C TYR A 362 16.59 -9.66 2.41
N ALA A 363 16.67 -10.06 1.13
CA ALA A 363 17.18 -11.36 0.75
C ALA A 363 18.65 -11.53 1.16
N ASP A 364 19.49 -10.54 0.87
CA ASP A 364 20.90 -10.55 1.22
C ASP A 364 21.09 -10.61 2.74
N LEU A 365 20.29 -9.84 3.49
CA LEU A 365 20.30 -9.87 4.95
C LEU A 365 19.93 -11.25 5.48
N THR A 366 18.91 -11.87 4.87
CA THR A 366 18.42 -13.19 5.25
C THR A 366 19.48 -14.27 5.04
N VAL A 367 20.23 -14.22 3.93
CA VAL A 367 21.30 -15.19 3.63
C VAL A 367 22.50 -15.01 4.56
N ALA A 368 22.72 -13.80 5.09
CA ALA A 368 23.78 -13.51 6.04
C ALA A 368 23.50 -13.93 7.49
N LEU A 369 22.30 -14.42 7.80
CA LEU A 369 21.94 -14.86 9.16
C LEU A 369 22.71 -16.13 9.56
N PRO A 370 23.12 -16.26 10.84
CA PRO A 370 23.99 -17.34 11.29
C PRO A 370 23.26 -18.69 11.46
N GLU A 371 21.97 -18.68 11.76
CA GLU A 371 21.19 -19.87 12.11
C GLU A 371 20.15 -20.22 11.04
N VAL A 372 20.10 -21.49 10.62
CA VAL A 372 19.14 -21.97 9.60
C VAL A 372 17.68 -21.70 10.00
N SER A 373 17.35 -21.87 11.27
CA SER A 373 16.00 -21.58 11.79
C SER A 373 15.63 -20.09 11.65
N GLN A 374 16.60 -19.18 11.80
CA GLN A 374 16.41 -17.75 11.58
C GLN A 374 16.29 -17.43 10.09
N ILE A 375 17.07 -18.11 9.23
CA ILE A 375 17.00 -17.96 7.77
C ILE A 375 15.59 -18.29 7.26
N GLU A 376 15.04 -19.45 7.63
CA GLU A 376 13.71 -19.89 7.16
C GLU A 376 12.61 -18.91 7.60
N ARG A 377 12.66 -18.45 8.84
CA ARG A 377 11.72 -17.46 9.37
C ARG A 377 11.85 -16.10 8.70
N ALA A 378 13.07 -15.62 8.48
CA ALA A 378 13.30 -14.35 7.80
C ALA A 378 12.83 -14.40 6.34
N LYS A 379 12.91 -15.57 5.67
CA LYS A 379 12.32 -15.78 4.34
C LYS A 379 10.81 -15.65 4.36
N GLU A 380 10.13 -16.30 5.32
CA GLU A 380 8.67 -16.18 5.51
C GLU A 380 8.28 -14.73 5.82
N GLU A 381 8.96 -14.10 6.76
CA GLU A 381 8.73 -12.70 7.16
C GLU A 381 8.88 -11.75 5.97
N ARG A 382 9.95 -11.89 5.17
CA ARG A 382 10.16 -11.10 3.95
C ARG A 382 9.02 -11.29 2.95
N LEU A 383 8.63 -12.54 2.67
CA LEU A 383 7.58 -12.85 1.70
C LEU A 383 6.23 -12.28 2.14
N ARG A 384 5.93 -12.34 3.44
CA ARG A 384 4.73 -11.75 4.03
C ARG A 384 4.70 -10.23 3.87
N ARG A 385 5.82 -9.54 4.16
CA ARG A 385 5.94 -8.09 3.94
C ARG A 385 5.79 -7.72 2.46
N GLU A 386 6.41 -8.50 1.56
CA GLU A 386 6.34 -8.28 0.10
C GLU A 386 4.92 -8.45 -0.46
N ILE A 387 4.25 -9.55 -0.08
CA ILE A 387 2.86 -9.79 -0.48
C ILE A 387 1.97 -8.71 0.09
N LEU A 388 2.12 -8.33 1.37
CA LEU A 388 1.29 -7.29 1.97
C LEU A 388 1.44 -5.95 1.25
N ALA A 389 2.66 -5.53 0.91
CA ALA A 389 2.87 -4.32 0.13
C ALA A 389 2.17 -4.38 -1.25
N GLY A 390 2.16 -5.55 -1.88
CA GLY A 390 1.42 -5.82 -3.11
C GLY A 390 -0.10 -5.76 -2.93
N GLU A 391 -0.63 -6.44 -1.91
CA GLU A 391 -2.06 -6.45 -1.59
C GLU A 391 -2.59 -5.08 -1.18
N LEU A 392 -1.75 -4.17 -0.69
CA LEU A 392 -2.15 -2.79 -0.39
C LEU A 392 -2.02 -1.85 -1.60
N GLY A 393 -1.56 -2.36 -2.75
CA GLY A 393 -1.28 -1.56 -3.96
C GLY A 393 -0.04 -0.67 -3.84
N ARG A 394 0.74 -0.80 -2.75
CA ARG A 394 1.94 0.01 -2.49
C ARG A 394 3.13 -0.44 -3.32
N TYR A 395 3.26 -1.74 -3.60
CA TYR A 395 4.26 -2.31 -4.50
C TYR A 395 3.63 -2.60 -5.87
N PRO A 396 3.77 -1.68 -6.86
CA PRO A 396 3.18 -1.89 -8.18
C PRO A 396 3.89 -3.05 -8.89
N ASN A 397 3.13 -3.79 -9.68
CA ASN A 397 3.56 -4.96 -10.47
C ASN A 397 4.26 -6.06 -9.67
N TYR A 398 4.01 -6.18 -8.36
CA TYR A 398 4.61 -7.26 -7.57
C TYR A 398 4.26 -8.64 -8.16
N PRO A 399 5.18 -9.61 -8.14
CA PRO A 399 4.98 -10.91 -8.79
C PRO A 399 4.09 -11.84 -7.93
N GLU A 400 2.81 -11.49 -7.79
CA GLU A 400 1.82 -12.09 -6.89
C GLU A 400 1.85 -13.62 -6.88
N LYS A 401 1.59 -14.26 -8.03
CA LYS A 401 1.49 -15.72 -8.14
C LYS A 401 2.78 -16.42 -7.70
N GLN A 402 3.93 -15.85 -8.05
CA GLN A 402 5.23 -16.39 -7.67
C GLN A 402 5.44 -16.26 -6.15
N ARG A 403 5.19 -15.08 -5.58
CA ARG A 403 5.37 -14.85 -4.14
C ARG A 403 4.42 -15.68 -3.29
N ARG A 404 3.17 -15.83 -3.71
CA ARG A 404 2.20 -16.72 -3.06
C ARG A 404 2.68 -18.16 -3.03
N THR A 405 3.19 -18.67 -4.15
CA THR A 405 3.73 -20.03 -4.22
C THR A 405 4.92 -20.20 -3.28
N GLN A 406 5.83 -19.23 -3.27
CA GLN A 406 7.00 -19.22 -2.38
C GLN A 406 6.62 -19.14 -0.89
N LEU A 407 5.58 -18.36 -0.55
CA LEU A 407 5.07 -18.27 0.82
C LEU A 407 4.52 -19.62 1.29
N LEU A 408 3.71 -20.28 0.46
CA LEU A 408 3.16 -21.59 0.82
C LEU A 408 4.25 -22.66 0.97
N GLU A 409 5.27 -22.64 0.11
CA GLU A 409 6.41 -23.55 0.20
C GLU A 409 7.19 -23.36 1.50
N ILE A 410 7.56 -22.12 1.84
CA ILE A 410 8.30 -21.85 3.09
C ILE A 410 7.44 -22.12 4.33
N THR A 411 6.13 -21.86 4.27
CA THR A 411 5.22 -22.20 5.37
C THR A 411 5.19 -23.73 5.59
N ASN A 412 5.05 -24.53 4.54
CA ASN A 412 5.04 -26.00 4.67
C ASN A 412 6.37 -26.52 5.23
N GLN A 413 7.49 -25.90 4.84
CA GLN A 413 8.81 -26.20 5.41
C GLN A 413 8.83 -25.86 6.91
N LEU A 414 8.41 -24.66 7.30
CA LEU A 414 8.38 -24.22 8.71
C LEU A 414 7.45 -25.08 9.58
N MET A 415 6.32 -25.55 9.05
CA MET A 415 5.44 -26.49 9.75
C MET A 415 6.15 -27.81 10.10
N THR A 416 7.15 -28.21 9.30
CA THR A 416 7.94 -29.42 9.51
C THR A 416 9.17 -29.17 10.38
N THR A 417 9.89 -28.07 10.14
CA THR A 417 11.17 -27.75 10.80
C THR A 417 11.01 -27.02 12.13
N GLN A 418 9.91 -26.29 12.31
CA GLN A 418 9.64 -25.44 13.48
C GLN A 418 8.15 -25.54 13.90
N PRO A 419 7.66 -26.74 14.26
CA PRO A 419 6.25 -26.95 14.59
C PRO A 419 5.77 -26.11 15.79
N ASP A 420 6.67 -25.73 16.69
CA ASP A 420 6.38 -24.93 17.89
C ASP A 420 5.81 -23.53 17.60
N ILE A 421 5.90 -23.05 16.34
CA ILE A 421 5.30 -21.77 15.91
C ILE A 421 3.77 -21.83 16.00
N ASN A 422 3.17 -23.01 15.80
CA ASN A 422 1.73 -23.34 15.90
C ASN A 422 0.75 -22.60 14.97
N VAL A 423 1.03 -21.37 14.55
CA VAL A 423 0.17 -20.57 13.66
C VAL A 423 0.95 -20.15 12.42
N PHE A 424 0.40 -20.44 11.25
CA PHE A 424 1.05 -20.23 9.96
C PHE A 424 0.11 -19.58 8.94
N VAL A 425 0.65 -18.92 7.92
CA VAL A 425 -0.14 -18.35 6.81
C VAL A 425 -0.32 -19.36 5.69
N ALA A 426 -1.56 -19.53 5.24
CA ALA A 426 -1.95 -20.34 4.08
C ALA A 426 -2.93 -19.58 3.17
N VAL A 427 -3.49 -20.28 2.18
CA VAL A 427 -4.55 -19.78 1.31
C VAL A 427 -5.80 -20.63 1.49
N GLY A 428 -6.94 -19.99 1.71
CA GLY A 428 -8.26 -20.59 1.79
C GLY A 428 -9.22 -19.96 0.79
N THR A 429 -10.48 -20.37 0.80
CA THR A 429 -11.52 -19.83 -0.09
C THR A 429 -12.72 -19.35 0.72
N VAL A 430 -13.22 -18.16 0.40
CA VAL A 430 -14.41 -17.54 0.99
C VAL A 430 -15.23 -16.95 -0.15
N ASN A 431 -16.52 -17.29 -0.26
CA ASN A 431 -17.42 -16.84 -1.32
C ASN A 431 -16.83 -17.06 -2.74
N ASN A 432 -16.18 -18.21 -2.96
CA ASN A 432 -15.45 -18.56 -4.19
C ASN A 432 -14.26 -17.66 -4.55
N LYS A 433 -13.78 -16.84 -3.61
CA LYS A 433 -12.56 -16.03 -3.75
C LYS A 433 -11.46 -16.59 -2.86
N GLU A 434 -10.26 -16.72 -3.40
CA GLU A 434 -9.11 -17.12 -2.60
C GLU A 434 -8.72 -15.99 -1.63
N LYS A 435 -8.30 -16.34 -0.41
CA LYS A 435 -7.84 -15.41 0.62
C LYS A 435 -6.66 -15.96 1.40
N PHE A 436 -5.79 -15.09 1.88
CA PHE A 436 -4.81 -15.47 2.90
C PHE A 436 -5.53 -15.77 4.22
N THR A 437 -5.18 -16.88 4.85
CA THR A 437 -5.76 -17.36 6.11
C THR A 437 -4.65 -17.78 7.07
N LEU A 438 -4.93 -17.74 8.35
CA LEU A 438 -4.16 -18.42 9.37
C LEU A 438 -4.63 -19.87 9.49
N ILE A 439 -3.66 -20.77 9.64
CA ILE A 439 -3.88 -22.18 9.93
C ILE A 439 -3.01 -22.58 11.11
N SER A 440 -3.32 -23.73 11.71
CA SER A 440 -2.51 -24.31 12.79
C SER A 440 -2.28 -25.78 12.58
N LEU A 441 -1.19 -26.30 13.13
CA LEU A 441 -0.98 -27.75 13.27
C LEU A 441 -2.02 -28.32 14.25
N GLU A 442 -2.52 -29.53 13.95
CA GLU A 442 -3.52 -30.22 14.78
C GLU A 442 -2.99 -30.56 16.18
#